data_AF-A0A5J4VNU6-F1
#
_entry.id   AF-A0A5J4VNU6-F1
#
_cell.length_a   1.000
_cell.length_b   1.000
_cell.length_c   1.000
_cell.angle_alpha   90.00
_cell.angle_beta   90.00
_cell.angle_gamma   90.00
#
_symmetry.space_group_name_H-M   'P 1'
#
loop_
_entity.id
_entity.type
_entity.pdbx_description
1 polymer ?
#
loop_
_entity_poly.entity_id
_entity_poly.type
_entity_poly.pdbx_seq_one_letter_code
_entity_poly.pdbx_strand_id
1 'polypeptide(L)'
;MRVLFITYSLTGNTLFLAQSIGKVLKEQYGHTITYIDAAEIIKAAKLGRTKSSGSVENKLDCKELQDLRSQLAQTDVLGLGAFVSYSLPEFGLEAIFDQKILSSEFFSNIKYFFTYTTHGSYPHPVGDILATIINRRAPNATYFGHLNVRAPENFAPLQPPKSKHDAWDTKEIGKIDPYANQLGQSLQSPDGKKGVSFQRISNNNYGMQISAMSMTGHPKHDKSKCVKCGTCVKACPYDVIKFGNSGFPEWDINSCLGCTRCFNKCPNDAIDFPKVFGSYRSKYPSPDFTKVGVGNGKNEKGEIMQPLPQPSEIFARMRWKP
;
A
#
# COMPACT_ATOMS: atom_id res chain seq x y z
N MET A 1 -21.79 -9.47 6.89
CA MET A 1 -21.63 -8.07 6.43
C MET A 1 -20.76 -8.04 5.19
N ARG A 2 -20.93 -7.03 4.33
CA ARG A 2 -20.06 -6.75 3.18
C ARG A 2 -18.91 -5.87 3.63
N VAL A 3 -17.70 -6.41 3.58
CA VAL A 3 -16.45 -5.75 4.01
C VAL A 3 -15.64 -5.40 2.77
N LEU A 4 -15.39 -4.11 2.58
CA LEU A 4 -14.55 -3.61 1.50
C LEU A 4 -13.19 -3.20 2.05
N PHE A 5 -12.13 -3.72 1.44
CA PHE A 5 -10.77 -3.28 1.66
C PHE A 5 -10.34 -2.39 0.50
N ILE A 6 -10.01 -1.13 0.79
CA ILE A 6 -9.31 -0.25 -0.15
C ILE A 6 -7.86 -0.18 0.31
N THR A 7 -6.95 -0.66 -0.52
CA THR A 7 -5.55 -0.83 -0.15
C THR A 7 -4.64 -0.09 -1.13
N TYR A 8 -3.75 0.78 -0.64
CA TYR A 8 -2.65 1.30 -1.43
C TYR A 8 -1.37 0.55 -1.08
N SER A 9 -0.88 -0.29 -2.00
CA SER A 9 0.34 -1.08 -1.79
C SER A 9 1.28 -1.07 -2.99
N LEU A 10 2.52 -0.62 -2.78
CA LEU A 10 3.53 -0.61 -3.86
C LEU A 10 4.20 -1.98 -4.01
N THR A 11 4.50 -2.64 -2.90
CA THR A 11 5.27 -3.89 -2.83
C THR A 11 4.44 -5.10 -2.38
N GLY A 12 3.14 -4.94 -2.15
CA GLY A 12 2.27 -6.02 -1.70
C GLY A 12 2.24 -6.24 -0.19
N ASN A 13 3.09 -5.57 0.61
CA ASN A 13 3.08 -5.71 2.08
C ASN A 13 1.73 -5.35 2.70
N THR A 14 1.21 -4.18 2.36
CA THR A 14 -0.10 -3.72 2.86
C THR A 14 -1.24 -4.56 2.28
N LEU A 15 -1.10 -5.04 1.04
CA LEU A 15 -2.08 -5.94 0.44
C LEU A 15 -2.17 -7.27 1.20
N PHE A 16 -1.04 -7.82 1.63
CA PHE A 16 -1.02 -9.03 2.47
C PHE A 16 -1.71 -8.84 3.80
N LEU A 17 -1.53 -7.67 4.43
CA LEU A 17 -2.24 -7.34 5.65
C LEU A 17 -3.76 -7.34 5.42
N ALA A 18 -4.22 -6.69 4.35
CA ALA A 18 -5.63 -6.70 3.96
C ALA A 18 -6.15 -8.12 3.70
N GLN A 19 -5.40 -8.92 2.93
CA GLN A 19 -5.78 -10.30 2.60
C GLN A 19 -5.84 -11.17 3.86
N SER A 20 -4.91 -11.01 4.80
CA SER A 20 -4.85 -11.76 6.06
C SER A 20 -6.02 -11.46 6.97
N ILE A 21 -6.33 -10.17 7.18
CA ILE A 21 -7.51 -9.78 7.94
C ILE A 21 -8.78 -10.29 7.25
N GLY A 22 -8.91 -10.05 5.94
CA GLY A 22 -10.09 -10.45 5.19
C GLY A 22 -10.33 -11.96 5.17
N LYS A 23 -9.27 -12.79 5.12
CA LYS A 23 -9.43 -14.25 5.21
C LYS A 23 -10.03 -14.67 6.54
N VAL A 24 -9.53 -14.14 7.66
CA VAL A 24 -10.10 -14.41 9.00
C VAL A 24 -11.57 -13.99 9.06
N LEU A 25 -11.89 -12.77 8.61
CA LEU A 25 -13.26 -12.26 8.57
C LEU A 25 -14.20 -13.11 7.68
N LYS A 26 -13.69 -13.65 6.58
CA LYS A 26 -14.45 -14.53 5.68
C LYS A 26 -14.67 -15.91 6.28
N GLU A 27 -13.59 -16.58 6.66
CA GLU A 27 -13.60 -18.01 7.00
C GLU A 27 -14.16 -18.27 8.40
N GLN A 28 -13.85 -17.38 9.36
CA GLN A 28 -14.26 -17.58 10.75
C GLN A 28 -15.55 -16.83 11.10
N TYR A 29 -15.83 -15.72 10.41
CA TYR A 29 -16.96 -14.82 10.73
C TYR A 29 -18.00 -14.71 9.61
N GLY A 30 -17.82 -15.43 8.50
CA GLY A 30 -18.81 -15.54 7.42
C GLY A 30 -19.09 -14.22 6.67
N HIS A 31 -18.14 -13.28 6.67
CA HIS A 31 -18.30 -12.00 5.97
C HIS A 31 -17.98 -12.11 4.47
N THR A 32 -18.64 -11.29 3.66
CA THR A 32 -18.31 -11.14 2.24
C THR A 32 -17.20 -10.12 2.09
N ILE A 33 -16.10 -10.49 1.44
CA ILE A 33 -14.90 -9.64 1.34
C ILE A 33 -14.65 -9.23 -0.10
N THR A 34 -14.43 -7.93 -0.31
CA THR A 34 -14.00 -7.35 -1.59
C THR A 34 -12.71 -6.56 -1.38
N TYR A 35 -11.79 -6.63 -2.35
CA TYR A 35 -10.53 -5.89 -2.34
C TYR A 35 -10.47 -4.93 -3.53
N ILE A 36 -10.01 -3.70 -3.29
CA ILE A 36 -9.72 -2.69 -4.31
C ILE A 36 -8.28 -2.23 -4.14
N ASP A 37 -7.50 -2.28 -5.23
CA ASP A 37 -6.17 -1.66 -5.29
C ASP A 37 -6.30 -0.18 -5.63
N ALA A 38 -6.04 0.67 -4.64
CA ALA A 38 -6.09 2.13 -4.79
C ALA A 38 -5.08 2.63 -5.84
N ALA A 39 -3.97 1.93 -6.07
CA ALA A 39 -2.98 2.30 -7.08
C ALA A 39 -3.55 2.22 -8.50
N GLU A 40 -4.43 1.24 -8.76
CA GLU A 40 -5.10 1.11 -10.06
C GLU A 40 -6.17 2.20 -10.25
N ILE A 41 -6.89 2.59 -9.19
CA ILE A 41 -7.79 3.75 -9.22
C ILE A 41 -7.02 5.03 -9.58
N ILE A 42 -5.92 5.30 -8.87
CA ILE A 42 -5.08 6.48 -9.10
C ILE A 42 -4.56 6.52 -10.53
N LYS A 43 -4.12 5.37 -11.05
CA LYS A 43 -3.65 5.25 -12.43
C LYS A 43 -4.74 5.54 -13.44
N ALA A 44 -5.88 4.86 -13.31
CA ALA A 44 -6.99 4.95 -14.24
C ALA A 44 -7.61 6.36 -14.25
N ALA A 45 -7.79 6.94 -13.08
CA ALA A 45 -8.37 8.28 -12.91
C ALA A 45 -7.33 9.42 -13.03
N LYS A 46 -6.06 9.09 -13.24
CA LYS A 46 -4.94 10.05 -13.38
C LYS A 46 -4.71 10.94 -12.15
N LEU A 47 -5.02 10.44 -10.95
CA LEU A 47 -4.96 11.20 -9.71
C LEU A 47 -3.50 11.43 -9.26
N GLY A 48 -3.26 12.51 -8.51
CA GLY A 48 -1.95 12.79 -7.92
C GLY A 48 -0.84 13.17 -8.91
N ARG A 49 -1.14 13.37 -10.20
CA ARG A 49 -0.18 13.85 -11.19
C ARG A 49 0.01 15.36 -11.05
N THR A 50 1.22 15.82 -10.76
CA THR A 50 1.62 17.22 -10.91
C THR A 50 2.47 17.35 -12.17
N LYS A 51 2.09 18.22 -13.10
CA LYS A 51 2.95 18.67 -14.20
C LYS A 51 3.32 20.13 -13.99
N SER A 52 4.54 20.50 -14.35
CA SER A 52 5.04 21.87 -14.32
C SER A 52 4.47 22.76 -15.45
N SER A 53 3.68 22.23 -16.40
CA SER A 53 3.26 22.99 -17.59
C SER A 53 1.84 22.72 -18.13
N GLY A 54 0.90 22.26 -17.29
CA GLY A 54 -0.52 22.18 -17.66
C GLY A 54 -1.36 21.32 -16.71
N SER A 55 -2.67 21.59 -16.63
CA SER A 55 -3.61 20.80 -15.85
C SER A 55 -3.75 19.40 -16.47
N VAL A 56 -3.34 18.36 -15.75
CA VAL A 56 -3.78 17.01 -16.09
C VAL A 56 -5.23 16.89 -15.64
N GLU A 57 -6.16 16.90 -16.58
CA GLU A 57 -7.56 16.63 -16.26
C GLU A 57 -7.70 15.20 -15.73
N ASN A 58 -8.32 15.09 -14.56
CA ASN A 58 -8.66 13.80 -13.96
C ASN A 58 -9.60 13.05 -14.91
N LYS A 59 -9.34 11.76 -15.12
CA LYS A 59 -10.22 10.90 -15.90
C LYS A 59 -11.24 10.24 -14.97
N LEU A 60 -12.25 11.00 -14.55
CA LEU A 60 -13.24 10.52 -13.58
C LEU A 60 -14.27 9.55 -14.16
N ASP A 61 -14.32 9.40 -15.48
CA ASP A 61 -15.11 8.38 -16.17
C ASP A 61 -14.20 7.19 -16.55
N CYS A 62 -13.85 6.39 -15.55
CA CYS A 62 -13.11 5.15 -15.73
C CYS A 62 -13.81 4.00 -14.99
N LYS A 63 -13.65 2.78 -15.54
CA LYS A 63 -14.27 1.56 -15.01
C LYS A 63 -13.90 1.34 -13.55
N GLU A 64 -12.64 1.57 -13.21
CA GLU A 64 -12.09 1.39 -11.87
C GLU A 64 -12.81 2.26 -10.83
N LEU A 65 -13.11 3.52 -11.17
CA LEU A 65 -13.82 4.42 -10.27
C LEU A 65 -15.33 4.10 -10.20
N GLN A 66 -15.93 3.67 -11.33
CA GLN A 66 -17.31 3.19 -11.34
C GLN A 66 -17.48 1.93 -10.49
N ASP A 67 -16.55 0.98 -10.60
CA ASP A 67 -16.49 -0.24 -9.78
C ASP A 67 -16.35 0.14 -8.30
N LEU A 68 -15.44 1.06 -7.94
CA LEU A 68 -15.28 1.55 -6.57
C LEU A 68 -16.57 2.15 -6.01
N ARG A 69 -17.26 3.02 -6.77
CA ARG A 69 -18.54 3.62 -6.37
C ARG A 69 -19.61 2.56 -6.11
N SER A 70 -19.71 1.55 -6.99
CA SER A 70 -20.65 0.44 -6.85
C SER A 70 -20.38 -0.40 -5.60
N GLN A 71 -19.10 -0.69 -5.32
CA GLN A 71 -18.72 -1.43 -4.11
C GLN A 71 -18.98 -0.63 -2.83
N LEU A 72 -18.63 0.67 -2.81
CA LEU A 72 -18.87 1.55 -1.66
C LEU A 72 -20.37 1.64 -1.31
N ALA A 73 -21.23 1.82 -2.31
CA ALA A 73 -22.69 1.86 -2.13
C ALA A 73 -23.26 0.56 -1.53
N GLN A 74 -22.50 -0.53 -1.56
CA GLN A 74 -22.86 -1.84 -1.02
C GLN A 74 -22.04 -2.22 0.21
N THR A 75 -21.21 -1.33 0.74
CA THR A 75 -20.30 -1.67 1.83
C THR A 75 -20.93 -1.37 3.18
N ASP A 76 -20.91 -2.35 4.09
CA ASP A 76 -21.30 -2.13 5.48
C ASP A 76 -20.09 -1.79 6.37
N VAL A 77 -18.93 -2.35 6.03
CA VAL A 77 -17.65 -2.19 6.77
C VAL A 77 -16.53 -1.78 5.82
N LEU A 78 -15.89 -0.64 6.07
CA LEU A 78 -14.77 -0.16 5.25
C LEU A 78 -13.42 -0.31 5.98
N GLY A 79 -12.51 -1.07 5.37
CA GLY A 79 -11.09 -1.11 5.76
C GLY A 79 -10.25 -0.28 4.79
N LEU A 80 -9.60 0.78 5.26
CA LEU A 80 -8.66 1.57 4.46
C LEU A 80 -7.22 1.34 4.93
N GLY A 81 -6.34 0.96 4.02
CA GLY A 81 -4.95 0.74 4.36
C GLY A 81 -3.94 1.27 3.36
N ALA A 82 -2.81 1.69 3.89
CA ALA A 82 -1.69 2.22 3.14
C ALA A 82 -0.36 1.90 3.84
N PHE A 83 0.74 1.93 3.11
CA PHE A 83 2.04 1.99 3.77
C PHE A 83 2.38 3.42 4.21
N VAL A 84 3.29 3.53 5.17
CA VAL A 84 3.82 4.80 5.65
C VAL A 84 4.93 5.29 4.71
N SER A 85 4.76 6.49 4.16
CA SER A 85 5.72 7.19 3.30
C SER A 85 6.04 8.55 3.95
N TYR A 86 7.20 8.69 4.59
CA TYR A 86 7.60 9.92 5.31
C TYR A 86 6.50 10.47 6.23
N SER A 87 5.99 9.64 7.14
CA SER A 87 4.93 9.98 8.11
C SER A 87 3.53 10.23 7.53
N LEU A 88 3.32 10.03 6.23
CA LEU A 88 2.07 10.26 5.53
C LEU A 88 1.69 9.04 4.68
N PRO A 89 0.42 8.90 4.24
CA PRO A 89 0.09 8.02 3.12
C PRO A 89 0.78 8.49 1.84
N GLU A 90 0.99 7.59 0.89
CA GLU A 90 1.58 7.93 -0.41
C GLU A 90 0.66 8.84 -1.24
N PHE A 91 1.25 9.64 -2.13
CA PHE A 91 0.53 10.53 -3.04
C PHE A 91 -0.63 9.87 -3.79
N GLY A 92 -1.68 10.65 -3.99
CA GLY A 92 -2.86 10.25 -4.76
C GLY A 92 -3.90 9.46 -3.95
N LEU A 93 -3.53 8.82 -2.83
CA LEU A 93 -4.50 8.05 -2.02
C LEU A 93 -5.63 8.95 -1.52
N GLU A 94 -5.31 10.07 -0.90
CA GLU A 94 -6.31 10.99 -0.36
C GLU A 94 -7.19 11.60 -1.46
N ALA A 95 -6.62 11.79 -2.65
CA ALA A 95 -7.33 12.35 -3.79
C ALA A 95 -8.51 11.47 -4.23
N ILE A 96 -8.43 10.14 -4.08
CA ILE A 96 -9.56 9.24 -4.35
C ILE A 96 -10.79 9.66 -3.54
N PHE A 97 -10.58 10.11 -2.31
CA PHE A 97 -11.63 10.47 -1.37
C PHE A 97 -12.00 11.95 -1.41
N ASP A 98 -11.54 12.72 -2.40
CA ASP A 98 -12.01 14.08 -2.62
C ASP A 98 -13.53 14.09 -2.87
N GLN A 99 -14.23 15.10 -2.35
CA GLN A 99 -15.70 15.15 -2.39
C GLN A 99 -16.24 15.25 -3.81
N LYS A 100 -15.46 15.82 -4.74
CA LYS A 100 -15.80 15.91 -6.16
C LYS A 100 -15.64 14.57 -6.89
N ILE A 101 -14.91 13.63 -6.30
CA ILE A 101 -14.64 12.29 -6.86
C ILE A 101 -15.55 11.25 -6.21
N LEU A 102 -15.60 11.25 -4.88
CA LEU A 102 -16.45 10.42 -4.04
C LEU A 102 -17.18 11.30 -3.02
N SER A 103 -18.43 11.63 -3.34
CA SER A 103 -19.39 12.29 -2.44
C SER A 103 -19.72 11.40 -1.24
N SER A 104 -20.22 11.99 -0.15
CA SER A 104 -20.57 11.25 1.07
C SER A 104 -21.72 10.25 0.88
N GLU A 105 -22.52 10.36 -0.19
CA GLU A 105 -23.61 9.43 -0.49
C GLU A 105 -23.11 8.00 -0.72
N PHE A 106 -21.93 7.82 -1.32
CA PHE A 106 -21.35 6.50 -1.53
C PHE A 106 -20.96 5.81 -0.22
N PHE A 107 -20.86 6.56 0.87
CA PHE A 107 -20.47 6.06 2.19
C PHE A 107 -21.66 5.87 3.13
N SER A 108 -22.90 6.13 2.67
CA SER A 108 -24.09 6.15 3.54
C SER A 108 -24.38 4.81 4.23
N ASN A 109 -23.98 3.70 3.61
CA ASN A 109 -24.19 2.35 4.14
C ASN A 109 -23.07 1.88 5.06
N ILE A 110 -21.98 2.64 5.17
CA ILE A 110 -20.84 2.28 6.01
C ILE A 110 -21.21 2.55 7.46
N LYS A 111 -21.33 1.48 8.24
CA LYS A 111 -21.66 1.50 9.67
C LYS A 111 -20.40 1.40 10.53
N TYR A 112 -19.40 0.71 10.02
CA TYR A 112 -18.15 0.44 10.74
C TYR A 112 -16.97 0.68 9.83
N PHE A 113 -15.85 1.11 10.40
CA PHE A 113 -14.62 1.20 9.64
C PHE A 113 -13.40 0.94 10.51
N PHE A 114 -12.31 0.57 9.86
CA PHE A 114 -11.02 0.34 10.50
C PHE A 114 -9.90 0.74 9.55
N THR A 115 -8.70 0.87 10.07
CA THR A 115 -7.52 1.18 9.25
C THR A 115 -6.39 0.20 9.51
N TYR A 116 -5.50 0.06 8.55
CA TYR A 116 -4.32 -0.79 8.71
C TYR A 116 -3.15 -0.23 7.92
N THR A 117 -1.96 -0.26 8.50
CA THR A 117 -0.76 0.28 7.88
C THR A 117 0.42 -0.65 7.98
N THR A 118 1.30 -0.52 7.00
CA THR A 118 2.63 -1.13 7.05
C THR A 118 3.70 -0.05 7.07
N HIS A 119 4.73 -0.22 7.89
CA HIS A 119 5.89 0.68 7.93
C HIS A 119 7.18 -0.13 7.94
N GLY A 120 8.28 0.44 7.48
CA GLY A 120 9.59 -0.15 7.66
C GLY A 120 10.21 0.30 8.98
N SER A 121 11.00 1.37 8.94
CA SER A 121 11.82 1.76 10.08
C SER A 121 11.06 2.32 11.28
N TYR A 122 10.05 3.18 11.05
CA TYR A 122 9.35 3.90 12.13
C TYR A 122 7.83 3.87 11.96
N PRO A 123 7.07 3.59 13.03
CA PRO A 123 5.62 3.75 13.01
C PRO A 123 5.26 5.24 13.00
N HIS A 124 4.17 5.59 12.34
CA HIS A 124 3.66 6.96 12.27
C HIS A 124 2.12 6.95 12.32
N PRO A 125 1.47 8.08 12.68
CA PRO A 125 0.01 8.17 12.83
C PRO A 125 -0.75 8.18 11.50
N VAL A 126 -0.24 7.46 10.49
CA VAL A 126 -0.91 7.31 9.19
C VAL A 126 -2.26 6.62 9.37
N GLY A 127 -2.41 5.69 10.31
CA GLY A 127 -3.72 5.11 10.66
C GLY A 127 -4.77 6.15 11.03
N ASP A 128 -4.39 7.18 11.78
CA ASP A 128 -5.27 8.28 12.19
C ASP A 128 -5.61 9.22 11.03
N ILE A 129 -4.67 9.42 10.10
CA ILE A 129 -4.93 10.13 8.83
C ILE A 129 -5.97 9.36 8.01
N LEU A 130 -5.79 8.06 7.83
CA LEU A 130 -6.74 7.20 7.09
C LEU A 130 -8.12 7.18 7.77
N ALA A 131 -8.15 7.15 9.11
CA ALA A 131 -9.38 7.20 9.87
C ALA A 131 -10.10 8.56 9.68
N THR A 132 -9.34 9.66 9.64
CA THR A 132 -9.87 11.00 9.37
C THR A 132 -10.47 11.10 7.97
N ILE A 133 -9.83 10.49 6.96
CA ILE A 133 -10.35 10.45 5.58
C ILE A 133 -11.71 9.77 5.53
N ILE A 134 -11.85 8.59 6.14
CA ILE A 134 -13.14 7.88 6.18
C ILE A 134 -14.17 8.65 6.99
N ASN A 135 -13.83 9.11 8.20
CA ASN A 135 -14.79 9.78 9.09
C ASN A 135 -15.37 11.07 8.50
N ARG A 136 -14.63 11.77 7.63
CA ARG A 136 -15.15 12.93 6.89
C ARG A 136 -16.27 12.58 5.89
N ARG A 137 -16.28 11.34 5.39
CA ARG A 137 -17.28 10.84 4.43
C ARG A 137 -18.39 10.04 5.11
N ALA A 138 -18.05 9.33 6.19
CA ALA A 138 -18.95 8.53 7.02
C ALA A 138 -18.89 8.97 8.50
N PRO A 139 -19.40 10.16 8.86
CA PRO A 139 -19.26 10.70 10.22
C PRO A 139 -19.99 9.90 11.29
N ASN A 140 -21.03 9.14 10.90
CA ASN A 140 -21.83 8.30 11.79
C ASN A 140 -21.30 6.87 11.91
N ALA A 141 -20.27 6.51 11.14
CA ALA A 141 -19.67 5.18 11.22
C ALA A 141 -18.82 5.05 12.48
N THR A 142 -18.86 3.88 13.10
CA THR A 142 -18.07 3.57 14.30
C THR A 142 -16.68 3.08 13.90
N TYR A 143 -15.64 3.68 14.48
CA TYR A 143 -14.26 3.26 14.26
C TYR A 143 -13.88 2.07 15.15
N PHE A 144 -13.40 0.98 14.55
CA PHE A 144 -12.97 -0.24 15.25
C PHE A 144 -11.45 -0.32 15.44
N GLY A 145 -10.74 0.79 15.23
CA GLY A 145 -9.33 0.91 15.53
C GLY A 145 -8.43 0.57 14.35
N HIS A 146 -7.15 0.41 14.68
CA HIS A 146 -6.06 0.39 13.73
C HIS A 146 -5.13 -0.81 13.94
N LEU A 147 -4.68 -1.42 12.86
CA LEU A 147 -3.55 -2.36 12.88
C LEU A 147 -2.32 -1.77 12.20
N ASN A 148 -1.27 -1.49 12.96
CA ASN A 148 0.03 -1.09 12.44
C ASN A 148 1.02 -2.25 12.51
N VAL A 149 1.63 -2.61 11.38
CA VAL A 149 2.55 -3.74 11.30
C VAL A 149 3.86 -3.31 10.65
N ARG A 150 4.99 -3.69 11.25
CA ARG A 150 6.28 -3.49 10.60
C ARG A 150 6.48 -4.53 9.50
N ALA A 151 6.83 -4.07 8.30
CA ALA A 151 7.08 -4.88 7.12
C ALA A 151 8.38 -4.42 6.43
N PRO A 152 8.91 -5.17 5.47
CA PRO A 152 10.03 -4.73 4.64
C PRO A 152 9.78 -3.36 3.99
N GLU A 153 10.85 -2.59 3.82
CA GLU A 153 10.75 -1.23 3.28
C GLU A 153 10.10 -1.21 1.89
N ASN A 154 9.21 -0.25 1.67
CA ASN A 154 8.54 -0.04 0.38
C ASN A 154 9.39 0.81 -0.58
N PHE A 155 10.43 1.44 -0.04
CA PHE A 155 11.30 2.38 -0.72
C PHE A 155 12.70 1.76 -0.90
N ALA A 156 13.43 2.14 -1.95
CA ALA A 156 14.84 1.74 -2.10
C ALA A 156 15.63 2.25 -0.87
N PRO A 157 16.26 1.38 -0.07
CA PRO A 157 16.68 1.72 1.29
C PRO A 157 17.63 2.94 1.31
N LEU A 158 17.18 4.04 1.91
CA LEU A 158 17.98 5.27 2.10
C LEU A 158 19.00 5.16 3.24
N GLN A 159 18.83 4.16 4.10
CA GLN A 159 19.74 3.85 5.20
C GLN A 159 20.37 2.47 4.94
N PRO A 160 21.62 2.23 5.38
CA PRO A 160 22.20 0.90 5.33
C PRO A 160 21.31 -0.08 6.12
N PRO A 161 21.25 -1.37 5.72
CA PRO A 161 20.48 -2.37 6.43
C PRO A 161 20.96 -2.43 7.88
N LYS A 162 20.15 -1.90 8.80
CA LYS A 162 20.32 -2.25 10.20
C LYS A 162 19.80 -3.68 10.35
N SER A 163 20.49 -4.50 11.13
CA SER A 163 20.08 -5.84 11.59
C SER A 163 18.65 -6.29 11.21
N LYS A 164 18.51 -7.18 10.20
CA LYS A 164 17.25 -7.86 9.82
C LYS A 164 16.01 -6.97 9.49
N HIS A 165 16.16 -5.65 9.34
CA HIS A 165 15.04 -4.72 9.14
C HIS A 165 14.32 -4.84 7.78
N ASP A 166 14.97 -5.42 6.75
CA ASP A 166 14.39 -5.58 5.41
C ASP A 166 13.57 -6.88 5.23
N ALA A 167 13.28 -7.59 6.32
CA ALA A 167 12.49 -8.81 6.31
C ALA A 167 11.28 -8.68 7.24
N TRP A 168 10.25 -9.49 6.95
CA TRP A 168 9.13 -9.65 7.86
C TRP A 168 9.60 -10.29 9.18
N ASP A 169 9.08 -9.78 10.29
CA ASP A 169 9.35 -10.30 11.64
C ASP A 169 8.17 -11.17 12.08
N THR A 170 8.43 -12.35 12.64
CA THR A 170 7.38 -13.28 13.09
C THR A 170 6.50 -12.68 14.19
N LYS A 171 7.04 -11.81 15.05
CA LYS A 171 6.25 -11.08 16.06
C LYS A 171 5.30 -10.09 15.41
N GLU A 172 5.70 -9.47 14.30
CA GLU A 172 4.89 -8.52 13.55
C GLU A 172 3.76 -9.23 12.79
N ILE A 173 4.08 -10.35 12.14
CA ILE A 173 3.06 -11.23 11.53
C ILE A 173 2.07 -11.73 12.59
N GLY A 174 2.56 -12.10 13.78
CA GLY A 174 1.74 -12.60 14.88
C GLY A 174 0.72 -11.60 15.43
N LYS A 175 0.78 -10.32 15.08
CA LYS A 175 -0.22 -9.30 15.46
C LYS A 175 -1.50 -9.36 14.61
N ILE A 176 -1.41 -9.93 13.41
CA ILE A 176 -2.47 -9.84 12.40
C ILE A 176 -3.71 -10.61 12.85
N ASP A 177 -3.52 -11.85 13.27
CA ASP A 177 -4.61 -12.75 13.67
C ASP A 177 -5.35 -12.28 14.92
N PRO A 178 -4.68 -11.91 16.03
CA PRO A 178 -5.36 -11.36 17.19
C PRO A 178 -6.22 -10.15 16.86
N TYR A 179 -5.71 -9.23 16.03
CA TYR A 179 -6.47 -8.07 15.57
C TYR A 179 -7.67 -8.48 14.71
N ALA A 180 -7.47 -9.35 13.72
CA ALA A 180 -8.54 -9.77 12.81
C ALA A 180 -9.66 -10.51 13.56
N ASN A 181 -9.32 -11.34 14.55
CA ASN A 181 -10.29 -12.00 15.43
C ASN A 181 -11.04 -11.00 16.31
N GLN A 182 -10.34 -10.04 16.92
CA GLN A 182 -10.97 -8.99 17.70
C GLN A 182 -11.95 -8.16 16.84
N LEU A 183 -11.57 -7.85 15.60
CA LEU A 183 -12.40 -7.15 14.63
C LEU A 183 -13.63 -7.99 14.26
N GLY A 184 -13.46 -9.27 13.92
CA GLY A 184 -14.55 -10.18 13.57
C GLY A 184 -15.55 -10.37 14.71
N GLN A 185 -15.08 -10.59 15.94
CA GLN A 185 -15.92 -10.63 17.14
C GLN A 185 -16.69 -9.33 17.35
N SER A 186 -16.08 -8.18 17.02
CA SER A 186 -16.74 -6.88 17.10
C SER A 186 -17.83 -6.68 16.06
N LEU A 187 -17.70 -7.31 14.91
CA LEU A 187 -18.70 -7.25 13.84
C LEU A 187 -19.87 -8.22 14.04
N GLN A 188 -19.73 -9.26 14.87
CA GLN A 188 -20.81 -10.18 15.21
C GLN A 188 -21.83 -9.58 16.18
N SER A 189 -21.36 -8.81 17.18
CA SER A 189 -22.19 -8.14 18.17
C SER A 189 -21.78 -6.67 18.29
N PRO A 190 -22.09 -5.83 17.28
CA PRO A 190 -21.63 -4.46 17.24
C PRO A 190 -22.41 -3.54 18.19
N ASP A 191 -23.64 -3.90 18.55
CA ASP A 191 -24.51 -3.10 19.42
C ASP A 191 -23.88 -2.96 20.82
N GLY A 192 -23.73 -1.72 21.28
CA GLY A 192 -23.13 -1.39 22.58
C GLY A 192 -21.60 -1.33 22.60
N LYS A 193 -20.89 -1.66 21.51
CA LYS A 193 -19.43 -1.43 21.44
C LYS A 193 -19.14 0.05 21.21
N LYS A 194 -18.48 0.68 22.17
CA LYS A 194 -17.91 2.02 21.98
C LYS A 194 -16.80 1.95 20.93
N GLY A 195 -16.87 2.84 19.94
CA GLY A 195 -15.79 3.02 18.98
C GLY A 195 -14.49 3.44 19.65
N VAL A 196 -13.39 3.16 18.98
CA VAL A 196 -12.06 3.62 19.37
C VAL A 196 -11.92 5.10 18.99
N SER A 197 -11.26 5.91 19.82
CA SER A 197 -10.93 7.29 19.46
C SER A 197 -9.70 7.33 18.55
N PHE A 198 -9.61 8.35 17.70
CA PHE A 198 -8.43 8.62 16.87
C PHE A 198 -8.21 10.12 16.78
N GLN A 199 -6.97 10.54 16.51
CA GLN A 199 -6.67 11.95 16.32
C GLN A 199 -7.12 12.40 14.93
N ARG A 200 -7.87 13.50 14.85
CA ARG A 200 -8.27 14.08 13.57
C ARG A 200 -7.09 14.82 12.95
N ILE A 201 -6.50 14.26 11.90
CA ILE A 201 -5.32 14.81 11.21
C ILE A 201 -5.69 15.12 9.76
N SER A 202 -5.38 16.34 9.31
CA SER A 202 -5.73 16.76 7.94
C SER A 202 -4.86 17.80 7.28
N ASN A 203 -3.96 18.44 8.03
CA ASN A 203 -2.98 19.33 7.44
C ASN A 203 -1.73 18.52 7.06
N ASN A 204 -1.85 17.73 5.99
CA ASN A 204 -0.80 16.81 5.55
C ASN A 204 0.20 17.56 4.66
N ASN A 205 1.40 17.82 5.19
CA ASN A 205 2.48 18.46 4.44
C ASN A 205 3.33 17.40 3.72
N TYR A 206 3.07 17.22 2.43
CA TYR A 206 3.81 16.30 1.57
C TYR A 206 5.23 16.77 1.18
N GLY A 207 5.67 17.94 1.64
CA GLY A 207 6.98 18.51 1.29
C GLY A 207 8.16 17.57 1.58
N MET A 208 8.07 16.74 2.62
CA MET A 208 9.07 15.70 2.90
C MET A 208 9.10 14.59 1.84
N GLN A 209 7.94 14.11 1.38
CA GLN A 209 7.87 13.13 0.28
C GLN A 209 8.38 13.72 -1.04
N ILE A 210 8.08 15.00 -1.33
CA ILE A 210 8.62 15.69 -2.51
C ILE A 210 10.15 15.81 -2.41
N SER A 211 10.67 16.22 -1.25
CA SER A 211 12.10 16.38 -1.02
C SER A 211 12.86 15.05 -1.08
N ALA A 212 12.20 13.95 -0.69
CA ALA A 212 12.76 12.60 -0.81
C ALA A 212 13.21 12.25 -2.23
N MET A 213 12.46 12.67 -3.25
CA MET A 213 12.84 12.46 -4.65
C MET A 213 14.21 13.06 -4.98
N SER A 214 14.52 14.23 -4.41
CA SER A 214 15.82 14.89 -4.59
C SER A 214 16.96 14.12 -3.93
N MET A 215 16.69 13.50 -2.77
CA MET A 215 17.65 12.68 -2.02
C MET A 215 17.95 11.35 -2.72
N THR A 216 16.93 10.71 -3.30
CA THR A 216 17.05 9.38 -3.92
C THR A 216 17.52 9.48 -5.37
N GLY A 217 17.31 10.64 -5.98
CA GLY A 217 17.52 10.89 -7.39
C GLY A 217 16.42 10.28 -8.24
N HIS A 218 16.56 10.47 -9.55
CA HIS A 218 15.66 9.92 -10.54
C HIS A 218 16.02 8.48 -10.91
N PRO A 219 15.04 7.66 -11.31
CA PRO A 219 15.30 6.31 -11.77
C PRO A 219 16.26 6.33 -12.97
N LYS A 220 17.35 5.59 -12.86
CA LYS A 220 18.27 5.28 -13.96
C LYS A 220 17.96 3.89 -14.49
N HIS A 221 18.13 3.75 -15.80
CA HIS A 221 17.78 2.56 -16.54
C HIS A 221 19.04 1.95 -17.18
N ASP A 222 19.32 0.70 -16.85
CA ASP A 222 20.39 -0.10 -17.45
C ASP A 222 19.83 -0.88 -18.65
N LYS A 223 20.08 -0.35 -19.85
CA LYS A 223 19.61 -0.94 -21.11
C LYS A 223 20.19 -2.34 -21.36
N SER A 224 21.35 -2.67 -20.79
CA SER A 224 22.00 -3.98 -20.99
C SER A 224 21.26 -5.12 -20.29
N LYS A 225 20.54 -4.83 -19.21
CA LYS A 225 19.73 -5.79 -18.45
C LYS A 225 18.24 -5.78 -18.84
N CYS A 226 17.80 -4.76 -19.58
CA CYS A 226 16.39 -4.56 -19.87
C CYS A 226 15.92 -5.40 -21.06
N VAL A 227 15.08 -6.39 -20.77
CA VAL A 227 14.42 -7.23 -21.79
C VAL A 227 13.12 -6.63 -22.34
N LYS A 228 12.85 -5.34 -22.09
CA LYS A 228 11.69 -4.59 -22.60
C LYS A 228 10.31 -5.21 -22.27
N CYS A 229 10.20 -5.95 -21.16
CA CYS A 229 8.95 -6.62 -20.75
C CYS A 229 7.78 -5.69 -20.37
N GLY A 230 8.04 -4.40 -20.12
CA GLY A 230 7.00 -3.42 -19.77
C GLY A 230 6.44 -3.51 -18.34
N THR A 231 7.02 -4.35 -17.47
CA THR A 231 6.55 -4.47 -16.07
C THR A 231 6.58 -3.13 -15.32
N CYS A 232 7.61 -2.30 -15.52
CA CYS A 232 7.69 -0.97 -14.92
C CYS A 232 6.59 -0.03 -15.42
N VAL A 233 6.30 -0.05 -16.72
CA VAL A 233 5.21 0.73 -17.35
C VAL A 233 3.87 0.35 -16.75
N LYS A 234 3.58 -0.95 -16.68
CA LYS A 234 2.33 -1.46 -16.10
C LYS A 234 2.22 -1.12 -14.61
N ALA A 235 3.30 -1.27 -13.85
CA ALA A 235 3.31 -1.06 -12.41
C ALA A 235 3.31 0.42 -11.99
N CYS A 236 3.48 1.40 -12.89
CA CYS A 236 3.49 2.80 -12.50
C CYS A 236 2.07 3.30 -12.16
N PRO A 237 1.76 3.66 -10.90
CA PRO A 237 0.43 4.16 -10.54
C PRO A 237 0.16 5.56 -11.10
N TYR A 238 1.21 6.32 -11.43
CA TYR A 238 1.09 7.66 -11.97
C TYR A 238 1.20 7.71 -13.49
N ASP A 239 1.41 6.56 -14.15
CA ASP A 239 1.48 6.42 -15.62
C ASP A 239 2.49 7.39 -16.26
N VAL A 240 3.63 7.56 -15.58
CA VAL A 240 4.73 8.44 -16.02
C VAL A 240 5.84 7.68 -16.73
N ILE A 241 5.67 6.38 -16.96
CA ILE A 241 6.65 5.53 -17.64
C ILE A 241 6.03 5.07 -18.96
N LYS A 242 6.71 5.31 -20.08
CA LYS A 242 6.25 4.89 -21.42
C LYS A 242 7.39 4.30 -22.21
N PHE A 243 7.09 3.50 -23.24
CA PHE A 243 8.11 3.12 -24.21
C PHE A 243 8.42 4.32 -25.10
N GLY A 244 9.68 4.73 -25.12
CA GLY A 244 10.16 5.78 -26.03
C GLY A 244 10.57 5.23 -27.40
N ASN A 245 11.09 6.13 -28.24
CA ASN A 245 11.45 5.82 -29.64
C ASN A 245 12.52 4.73 -29.77
N SER A 246 13.38 4.58 -28.75
CA SER A 246 14.39 3.53 -28.70
C SER A 246 13.83 2.13 -28.34
N GLY A 247 12.52 2.03 -28.11
CA GLY A 247 11.84 0.80 -27.68
C GLY A 247 12.12 0.43 -26.22
N PHE A 248 12.73 1.32 -25.45
CA PHE A 248 12.99 1.15 -24.02
C PHE A 248 12.01 1.99 -23.17
N PRO A 249 11.72 1.58 -21.93
CA PRO A 249 10.99 2.42 -20.99
C PRO A 249 11.74 3.74 -20.71
N GLU A 250 10.99 4.83 -20.70
CA GLU A 250 11.42 6.20 -20.42
C GLU A 250 10.47 6.81 -19.38
N TRP A 251 11.02 7.61 -18.46
CA TRP A 251 10.29 8.22 -17.35
C TRP A 251 10.08 9.71 -17.61
N ASP A 252 8.86 10.21 -17.41
CA ASP A 252 8.61 11.64 -17.22
C ASP A 252 9.12 12.05 -15.84
N ILE A 253 10.36 12.53 -15.83
CA ILE A 253 11.10 12.89 -14.61
C ILE A 253 10.41 13.98 -13.81
N ASN A 254 9.69 14.88 -14.47
CA ASN A 254 9.02 16.01 -13.81
C ASN A 254 7.73 15.59 -13.09
N SER A 255 7.11 14.50 -13.52
CA SER A 255 5.90 13.94 -12.89
C SER A 255 6.15 12.68 -12.06
N CYS A 256 7.37 12.13 -12.09
CA CYS A 256 7.72 10.93 -11.34
C CYS A 256 7.85 11.22 -9.85
N LEU A 257 6.94 10.71 -9.04
CA LEU A 257 6.93 10.90 -7.59
C LEU A 257 7.93 10.04 -6.81
N GLY A 258 8.85 9.36 -7.51
CA GLY A 258 9.94 8.62 -6.86
C GLY A 258 9.53 7.40 -6.03
N CYS A 259 8.28 6.92 -6.08
CA CYS A 259 7.75 5.83 -5.23
C CYS A 259 8.48 4.46 -5.32
N THR A 260 9.47 4.28 -6.21
CA THR A 260 10.29 3.06 -6.39
C THR A 260 9.55 1.77 -6.75
N ARG A 261 8.23 1.78 -7.02
CA ARG A 261 7.48 0.57 -7.46
C ARG A 261 8.09 -0.09 -8.70
N CYS A 262 8.59 0.71 -9.64
CA CYS A 262 9.26 0.20 -10.84
C CYS A 262 10.60 -0.51 -10.55
N PHE A 263 11.36 -0.05 -9.55
CA PHE A 263 12.58 -0.71 -9.07
C PHE A 263 12.24 -2.08 -8.47
N ASN A 264 11.28 -2.12 -7.54
CA ASN A 264 10.88 -3.35 -6.84
C ASN A 264 10.26 -4.41 -7.77
N LYS A 265 9.48 -3.98 -8.79
CA LYS A 265 8.80 -4.90 -9.71
C LYS A 265 9.63 -5.31 -10.93
N CYS A 266 10.80 -4.72 -11.16
CA CYS A 266 11.61 -5.06 -12.33
C CYS A 266 12.23 -6.47 -12.16
N PRO A 267 11.95 -7.45 -13.03
CA PRO A 267 12.46 -8.81 -12.86
C PRO A 267 13.93 -8.98 -13.25
N ASN A 268 14.54 -8.00 -13.91
CA ASN A 268 15.91 -8.09 -14.44
C ASN A 268 16.87 -7.07 -13.84
N ASP A 269 16.53 -6.43 -12.72
CA ASP A 269 17.45 -5.47 -12.06
C ASP A 269 17.96 -4.34 -12.96
N ALA A 270 17.12 -3.93 -13.93
CA ALA A 270 17.44 -2.94 -14.95
C ALA A 270 17.12 -1.49 -14.54
N ILE A 271 16.56 -1.26 -13.35
CA ILE A 271 16.18 0.07 -12.86
C ILE A 271 16.88 0.29 -11.53
N ASP A 272 17.40 1.50 -11.32
CA ASP A 272 18.16 1.85 -10.11
C ASP A 272 18.02 3.33 -9.72
N PHE A 273 18.35 3.70 -8.47
CA PHE A 273 18.21 5.06 -7.92
C PHE A 273 19.56 5.61 -7.42
N PRO A 274 20.35 6.27 -8.29
CA PRO A 274 21.80 6.42 -8.15
C PRO A 274 22.26 7.20 -6.92
N LYS A 275 21.45 8.09 -6.33
CA LYS A 275 21.86 8.90 -5.16
C LYS A 275 21.69 8.17 -3.82
N VAL A 276 21.08 7.00 -3.82
CA VAL A 276 20.91 6.17 -2.61
C VAL A 276 22.22 5.42 -2.32
N PHE A 277 23.10 5.91 -1.44
CA PHE A 277 24.43 5.33 -1.23
C PHE A 277 24.45 3.80 -1.03
N GLY A 278 25.38 3.11 -1.72
CA GLY A 278 26.00 1.89 -1.20
C GLY A 278 25.55 0.54 -1.78
N SER A 279 26.46 -0.43 -1.64
CA SER A 279 26.41 -1.87 -1.95
C SER A 279 25.28 -2.68 -1.30
N TYR A 280 24.22 -2.03 -0.80
CA TYR A 280 23.20 -2.61 0.08
C TYR A 280 21.76 -2.40 -0.43
N ARG A 281 21.58 -2.16 -1.73
CA ARG A 281 20.24 -1.99 -2.32
C ARG A 281 19.60 -3.36 -2.53
N SER A 282 18.82 -3.82 -1.56
CA SER A 282 17.98 -5.00 -1.78
C SER A 282 16.65 -4.58 -2.40
N LYS A 283 16.25 -5.30 -3.45
CA LYS A 283 14.87 -5.26 -3.92
C LYS A 283 14.03 -6.07 -2.97
N TYR A 284 12.82 -5.61 -2.76
CA TYR A 284 11.81 -6.41 -2.14
C TYR A 284 10.88 -6.98 -3.23
N PRO A 285 11.04 -8.27 -3.63
CA PRO A 285 10.33 -8.84 -4.77
C PRO A 285 8.82 -9.02 -4.54
N SER A 286 8.27 -8.49 -3.43
CA SER A 286 6.99 -8.89 -2.84
C SER A 286 7.07 -10.35 -2.36
N PRO A 287 6.60 -10.70 -1.15
CA PRO A 287 6.51 -12.10 -0.76
C PRO A 287 5.55 -12.81 -1.68
N ASP A 288 5.86 -14.06 -1.99
CA ASP A 288 4.93 -14.93 -2.69
C ASP A 288 3.87 -15.43 -1.71
N PHE A 289 2.79 -14.66 -1.50
CA PHE A 289 1.69 -15.01 -0.60
C PHE A 289 0.88 -16.23 -1.03
N THR A 290 1.18 -16.84 -2.18
CA THR A 290 0.59 -18.14 -2.57
C THR A 290 1.35 -19.32 -1.94
N LYS A 291 2.66 -19.15 -1.74
CA LYS A 291 3.47 -20.02 -0.87
C LYS A 291 3.38 -19.59 0.58
N VAL A 292 2.98 -18.32 0.77
CA VAL A 292 2.78 -17.68 2.06
C VAL A 292 1.26 -17.51 2.38
N GLY A 293 0.53 -18.61 2.61
CA GLY A 293 -0.67 -18.73 3.46
C GLY A 293 -1.09 -17.49 4.26
N VAL A 294 -2.31 -17.07 3.98
CA VAL A 294 -2.97 -15.90 4.55
C VAL A 294 -3.65 -16.31 5.87
N GLY A 295 -3.75 -15.44 6.89
CA GLY A 295 -4.39 -15.74 8.19
C GLY A 295 -3.40 -16.12 9.29
N ASN A 296 -3.61 -17.28 9.95
CA ASN A 296 -2.86 -17.81 11.13
C ASN A 296 -1.36 -18.02 11.00
N GLY A 297 -0.75 -17.41 9.99
CA GLY A 297 0.64 -17.57 9.65
C GLY A 297 0.97 -19.03 9.39
N LYS A 298 -0.01 -19.83 8.91
CA LYS A 298 0.16 -21.23 8.51
C LYS A 298 -0.27 -21.45 7.06
N ASN A 299 0.53 -22.23 6.33
CA ASN A 299 0.18 -22.61 4.95
C ASN A 299 -0.96 -23.64 4.96
N GLU A 300 -1.40 -24.10 3.78
CA GLU A 300 -2.45 -25.12 3.65
C GLU A 300 -2.14 -26.44 4.39
N LYS A 301 -0.89 -26.64 4.83
CA LYS A 301 -0.41 -27.79 5.60
C LYS A 301 -0.31 -27.52 7.11
N GLY A 302 -0.68 -26.33 7.60
CA GLY A 302 -0.65 -25.99 9.02
C GLY A 302 0.74 -25.59 9.57
N GLU A 303 1.73 -25.38 8.71
CA GLU A 303 3.12 -25.05 9.08
C GLU A 303 3.31 -23.55 9.30
N ILE A 304 3.97 -23.13 10.38
CA ILE A 304 4.29 -21.72 10.62
C ILE A 304 5.14 -21.18 9.48
N MET A 305 4.72 -20.05 8.97
CA MET A 305 5.16 -19.55 7.70
C MET A 305 6.36 -18.66 7.85
N GLN A 306 7.42 -19.05 7.17
CA GLN A 306 8.64 -18.28 7.21
C GLN A 306 8.60 -17.21 6.10
N PRO A 307 9.00 -15.97 6.41
CA PRO A 307 8.92 -14.86 5.48
C PRO A 307 9.86 -15.07 4.30
N LEU A 308 9.33 -15.03 3.07
CA LEU A 308 10.13 -15.11 1.85
C LEU A 308 10.26 -13.73 1.17
N PRO A 309 11.43 -13.39 0.62
CA PRO A 309 12.72 -14.07 0.81
C PRO A 309 13.20 -14.00 2.28
N GLN A 310 13.91 -15.04 2.73
CA GLN A 310 14.51 -15.02 4.07
C GLN A 310 15.50 -13.86 4.18
N PRO A 311 15.73 -13.29 5.39
CA PRO A 311 16.76 -12.28 5.58
C PRO A 311 18.10 -12.71 4.97
N SER A 312 18.52 -13.97 5.13
CA SER A 312 19.75 -14.52 4.55
C SER A 312 19.79 -14.44 3.01
N GLU A 313 18.67 -14.64 2.32
CA GLU A 313 18.56 -14.53 0.86
C GLU A 313 18.60 -13.07 0.40
N ILE A 314 18.02 -12.16 1.19
CA ILE A 314 18.09 -10.71 0.98
C ILE A 314 19.54 -10.24 1.16
N PHE A 315 20.21 -10.67 2.24
CA PHE A 315 21.58 -10.30 2.58
C PHE A 315 22.64 -10.91 1.65
N ALA A 316 22.46 -12.17 1.20
CA ALA A 316 23.38 -12.81 0.25
C ALA A 316 23.48 -12.05 -1.08
N ARG A 317 22.37 -11.45 -1.54
CA ARG A 317 22.33 -10.61 -2.76
C ARG A 317 23.09 -9.29 -2.59
N MET A 318 23.34 -8.86 -1.36
CA MET A 318 24.06 -7.62 -1.04
C MET A 318 25.59 -7.79 -0.93
N ARG A 319 26.14 -8.99 -1.23
CA ARG A 319 27.54 -9.38 -0.90
C ARG A 319 27.93 -9.04 0.55
N TRP A 320 26.94 -8.94 1.44
CA TRP A 320 27.12 -8.59 2.83
C TRP A 320 27.53 -9.85 3.58
N LYS A 321 28.73 -9.84 4.17
CA LYS A 321 29.13 -10.84 5.16
C LYS A 321 28.95 -10.20 6.54
N PRO A 322 28.27 -10.89 7.48
CA PRO A 322 27.93 -10.35 8.79
C PRO A 322 29.16 -9.91 9.59
#